data_AF-R5IXZ9-F1
#
_entry.id   AF-R5IXZ9-F1
#
_cell.length_a   1.000
_cell.length_b   1.000
_cell.length_c   1.000
_cell.angle_alpha   90.00
_cell.angle_beta   90.00
_cell.angle_gamma   90.00
#
_symmetry.space_group_name_H-M   'P 1'
#
loop_
_entity.id
_entity.type
_entity.pdbx_description
1 polymer ?
#
loop_
_entity_poly.entity_id
_entity_poly.type
_entity_poly.pdbx_seq_one_letter_code
_entity_poly.pdbx_strand_id
1 'polypeptide(L)'
;MALFMVGYCTTTGFATYYMQYLYGDINMYAILAAVCGVAQLAALMIFPLFSKKYDRRQLYTGATVFVVAGYLAFFFAEHSIGLIAVSAILMFVGQAFIQLLMLMFLADTIEYGQWKLGRRSESITFSIQPLVNKIGGALSTGLISVSIMLAGIKTKGSDTAAAAIDASGKLTIKLAMLAIPLVLIVAGYVIYLRKYKISKEFYDNMLADLKFRETKPAADR
;
A
#
# COMPACT_ATOMS: atom_id res chain seq x y z
N MET A 1 2.21 6.57 5.04
CA MET A 1 0.78 6.27 5.30
C MET A 1 -0.09 6.73 4.14
N ALA A 2 -0.46 8.01 4.07
CA ALA A 2 -1.43 8.50 3.08
C ALA A 2 -1.07 8.20 1.62
N LEU A 3 0.14 8.54 1.18
CA LEU A 3 0.57 8.31 -0.20
C LEU A 3 0.54 6.83 -0.62
N PHE A 4 1.02 5.95 0.26
CA PHE A 4 0.94 4.50 0.03
C PHE A 4 -0.50 4.02 -0.06
N MET A 5 -1.38 4.52 0.81
CA MET A 5 -2.78 4.09 0.83
C MET A 5 -3.53 4.55 -0.42
N VAL A 6 -3.27 5.76 -0.92
CA VAL A 6 -3.79 6.22 -2.22
C VAL A 6 -3.27 5.29 -3.31
N GLY A 7 -1.96 5.03 -3.38
CA GLY A 7 -1.38 4.13 -4.38
C GLY A 7 -2.00 2.72 -4.33
N TYR A 8 -2.12 2.14 -3.14
CA TYR A 8 -2.75 0.83 -2.90
C TYR A 8 -4.18 0.79 -3.44
N CYS A 9 -5.03 1.72 -3.02
CA CYS A 9 -6.42 1.77 -3.45
C CYS A 9 -6.55 2.04 -4.95
N THR A 10 -5.66 2.85 -5.54
CA THR A 10 -5.64 3.08 -6.99
C THR A 10 -5.29 1.80 -7.74
N THR A 11 -4.34 1.00 -7.23
CA THR A 11 -3.95 -0.30 -7.82
C THR A 11 -5.13 -1.26 -7.86
N THR A 12 -5.78 -1.45 -6.70
CA THR A 12 -6.88 -2.40 -6.55
C THR A 12 -8.11 -1.94 -7.32
N GLY A 13 -8.37 -0.64 -7.34
CA GLY A 13 -9.47 -0.06 -8.12
C GLY A 13 -9.29 -0.21 -9.63
N PHE A 14 -8.08 0.00 -10.16
CA PHE A 14 -7.82 -0.21 -11.60
C PHE A 14 -7.78 -1.68 -12.01
N ALA A 15 -7.51 -2.61 -11.09
CA ALA A 15 -7.46 -4.04 -11.41
C ALA A 15 -8.79 -4.56 -12.02
N THR A 16 -9.93 -4.05 -11.56
CA THR A 16 -11.25 -4.37 -12.15
C THR A 16 -11.36 -3.88 -13.60
N TYR A 17 -10.93 -2.65 -13.87
CA TYR A 17 -10.94 -2.07 -15.22
C TYR A 17 -9.96 -2.78 -16.16
N TYR A 18 -8.80 -3.17 -15.65
CA TYR A 18 -7.83 -3.95 -16.42
C TYR A 18 -8.43 -5.27 -16.91
N MET A 19 -9.10 -6.00 -16.02
CA MET A 19 -9.73 -7.28 -16.38
C MET A 19 -10.90 -7.11 -17.35
N GLN A 20 -11.70 -6.07 -17.15
CA GLN A 20 -12.86 -5.80 -18.00
C GLN A 20 -12.47 -5.27 -19.41
N TYR A 21 -11.53 -4.33 -19.50
CA TYR A 21 -11.25 -3.58 -20.73
C TYR A 21 -10.00 -4.06 -21.48
N LEU A 22 -8.99 -4.57 -20.77
CA LEU A 22 -7.74 -5.03 -21.36
C LEU A 22 -7.73 -6.54 -21.58
N TYR A 23 -8.18 -7.31 -20.58
CA TYR A 23 -8.25 -8.76 -20.65
C TYR A 23 -9.52 -9.27 -21.33
N GLY A 24 -10.65 -8.56 -21.19
CA GLY A 24 -11.91 -8.85 -21.85
C GLY A 24 -12.83 -9.84 -21.10
N ASP A 25 -12.43 -10.29 -19.92
CA ASP A 25 -13.26 -11.14 -19.04
C ASP A 25 -13.25 -10.61 -17.60
N ILE A 26 -14.41 -10.10 -17.17
CA ILE A 26 -14.61 -9.57 -15.83
C ILE A 26 -14.59 -10.66 -14.76
N ASN A 27 -14.93 -11.91 -15.09
CA ASN A 27 -14.93 -13.01 -14.12
C ASN A 27 -13.52 -13.38 -13.67
N MET A 28 -12.52 -13.11 -14.52
CA MET A 28 -11.11 -13.33 -14.19
C MET A 28 -10.62 -12.41 -13.05
N TYR A 29 -11.29 -11.27 -12.83
CA TYR A 29 -11.01 -10.42 -11.67
C TYR A 29 -11.25 -11.14 -10.35
N ALA A 30 -12.36 -11.90 -10.22
CA ALA A 30 -12.66 -12.62 -8.99
C ALA A 30 -11.58 -13.67 -8.67
N ILE A 31 -11.10 -14.37 -9.70
CA ILE A 31 -10.01 -15.35 -9.58
C ILE A 31 -8.71 -14.65 -9.16
N LEU A 32 -8.34 -13.57 -9.85
CA LEU A 32 -7.11 -12.83 -9.52
C LEU A 32 -7.20 -12.22 -8.11
N ALA A 33 -8.35 -11.66 -7.72
CA ALA A 33 -8.57 -11.14 -6.37
C ALA A 33 -8.48 -12.23 -5.31
N ALA A 34 -9.00 -13.42 -5.56
CA ALA A 34 -8.88 -14.56 -4.65
C ALA A 34 -7.40 -14.99 -4.50
N VAL A 35 -6.67 -15.14 -5.61
CA VAL A 35 -5.24 -15.51 -5.60
C VAL A 35 -4.41 -14.45 -4.86
N CYS A 36 -4.60 -13.17 -5.18
CA CYS A 36 -3.92 -12.06 -4.50
C CYS A 36 -4.29 -11.99 -3.02
N GLY A 37 -5.55 -12.24 -2.67
CA GLY A 37 -6.01 -12.28 -1.28
C GLY A 37 -5.34 -13.39 -0.47
N VAL A 38 -5.28 -14.61 -1.02
CA VAL A 38 -4.55 -15.73 -0.39
C VAL A 38 -3.07 -15.41 -0.25
N ALA A 39 -2.43 -14.86 -1.29
CA ALA A 39 -1.03 -14.45 -1.24
C ALA A 39 -0.78 -13.37 -0.19
N GLN A 40 -1.66 -12.38 -0.07
CA GLN A 40 -1.58 -11.32 0.93
C GLN A 40 -1.70 -11.89 2.34
N LEU A 41 -2.67 -12.77 2.60
CA LEU A 41 -2.82 -13.44 3.90
C LEU A 41 -1.61 -14.30 4.25
N ALA A 42 -1.08 -15.06 3.29
CA ALA A 42 0.15 -15.84 3.47
C ALA A 42 1.34 -14.94 3.82
N ALA A 43 1.48 -13.80 3.13
CA ALA A 43 2.52 -12.82 3.43
C ALA A 43 2.40 -12.26 4.84
N LEU A 44 1.18 -11.96 5.31
CA LEU A 44 0.94 -11.50 6.68
C LEU A 44 1.32 -12.56 7.73
N MET A 45 1.07 -13.84 7.46
CA MET A 45 1.48 -14.94 8.34
C MET A 45 3.00 -15.15 8.39
N ILE A 46 3.68 -14.90 7.27
CA ILE A 46 5.13 -15.08 7.14
C ILE A 46 5.91 -13.86 7.68
N PHE A 47 5.30 -12.68 7.67
CA PHE A 47 5.94 -11.43 8.10
C PHE A 47 6.64 -11.50 9.47
N PRO A 48 6.08 -12.12 10.54
CA PRO A 48 6.76 -12.21 11.83
C PRO A 48 8.12 -12.92 11.78
N LEU A 49 8.30 -13.89 10.87
CA LEU A 49 9.57 -14.60 10.69
C LEU A 49 10.66 -13.67 10.14
N PHE A 50 10.27 -12.78 9.23
CA PHE A 50 11.17 -11.77 8.65
C PHE A 50 11.42 -10.61 9.62
N SER A 51 10.39 -10.19 10.35
CA SER A 51 10.47 -9.14 11.39
C SER A 51 11.46 -9.46 12.50
N LYS A 52 11.65 -10.75 12.83
CA LYS A 52 12.64 -11.18 13.83
C LYS A 52 14.10 -11.09 13.34
N LYS A 53 14.33 -11.17 12.02
CA LYS A 53 15.68 -11.24 11.44
C LYS A 53 16.19 -9.92 10.88
N TYR A 54 15.29 -9.08 10.39
CA TYR A 54 15.64 -7.84 9.69
C TYR A 54 15.10 -6.62 10.41
N ASP A 55 15.83 -5.51 10.31
CA ASP A 55 15.34 -4.25 10.85
C ASP A 55 14.17 -3.70 10.03
N ARG A 56 13.28 -2.94 10.68
CA ARG A 56 12.09 -2.36 10.06
C ARG A 56 12.41 -1.54 8.81
N ARG A 57 13.54 -0.82 8.79
CA ARG A 57 14.01 -0.05 7.64
C ARG A 57 14.41 -0.95 6.46
N GLN A 58 15.08 -2.07 6.74
CA GLN A 58 15.46 -3.05 5.72
C GLN A 58 14.23 -3.74 5.15
N LEU A 59 13.28 -4.13 6.01
CA LEU A 59 12.00 -4.71 5.59
C LEU A 59 11.18 -3.74 4.74
N TYR A 60 11.11 -2.48 5.13
CA TYR A 60 10.36 -1.46 4.37
C TYR A 60 10.98 -1.21 3.00
N THR A 61 12.31 -1.17 2.93
CA THR A 61 13.06 -1.05 1.68
C THR A 61 12.86 -2.27 0.79
N GLY A 62 13.05 -3.48 1.33
CA GLY A 62 12.84 -4.73 0.59
C GLY A 62 11.41 -4.84 0.07
N ALA A 63 10.41 -4.57 0.91
CA ALA A 63 9.01 -4.61 0.51
C ALA A 63 8.69 -3.58 -0.60
N THR A 64 9.26 -2.38 -0.53
CA THR A 64 9.09 -1.37 -1.58
C THR A 64 9.74 -1.82 -2.89
N VAL A 65 10.95 -2.40 -2.83
CA VAL A 65 11.62 -2.98 -4.01
C VAL A 65 10.79 -4.12 -4.61
N PHE A 66 10.23 -5.00 -3.79
CA PHE A 66 9.33 -6.08 -4.24
C PHE A 66 8.09 -5.53 -4.97
N VAL A 67 7.46 -4.48 -4.42
CA VAL A 67 6.32 -3.83 -5.07
C VAL A 67 6.73 -3.23 -6.42
N VAL A 68 7.84 -2.48 -6.46
CA VAL A 68 8.35 -1.87 -7.70
C VAL A 68 8.70 -2.93 -8.75
N ALA A 69 9.35 -4.03 -8.34
CA ALA A 69 9.67 -5.15 -9.23
C ALA A 69 8.39 -5.80 -9.78
N GLY A 70 7.36 -5.95 -8.94
CA GLY A 70 6.06 -6.47 -9.37
C GLY A 70 5.37 -5.57 -10.39
N TYR A 71 5.42 -4.25 -10.21
CA TYR A 71 4.93 -3.28 -11.19
C TYR A 71 5.69 -3.33 -12.51
N LEU A 72 7.02 -3.46 -12.46
CA LEU A 72 7.85 -3.58 -13.66
C LEU A 72 7.56 -4.88 -14.40
N ALA A 73 7.47 -6.01 -13.68
CA ALA A 73 7.09 -7.30 -14.27
C ALA A 73 5.70 -7.24 -14.90
N PHE A 74 4.74 -6.58 -14.25
CA PHE A 74 3.41 -6.36 -14.78
C PHE A 74 3.41 -5.51 -16.06
N PHE A 75 4.31 -4.53 -16.18
CA PHE A 75 4.41 -3.70 -17.38
C PHE A 75 4.75 -4.52 -18.64
N PHE A 76 5.70 -5.46 -18.50
CA PHE A 76 6.12 -6.38 -19.57
C PHE A 76 5.20 -7.61 -19.73
N ALA A 77 4.16 -7.74 -18.90
CA ALA A 77 3.20 -8.84 -18.97
C ALA A 77 2.22 -8.66 -20.15
N GLU A 78 2.72 -8.77 -21.38
CA GLU A 78 1.88 -8.74 -22.57
C GLU A 78 1.28 -10.13 -22.80
N HIS A 79 0.01 -10.29 -22.43
CA HIS A 79 -0.88 -11.44 -22.70
C HIS A 79 -0.69 -12.75 -21.91
N SER A 80 0.34 -12.92 -21.09
CA SER A 80 0.47 -14.13 -20.25
C SER A 80 -0.25 -13.98 -18.91
N ILE A 81 -1.35 -14.73 -18.72
CA ILE A 81 -2.10 -14.80 -17.44
C ILE A 81 -1.17 -15.20 -16.29
N GLY A 82 -0.26 -16.16 -16.54
CA GLY A 82 0.69 -16.62 -15.53
C GLY A 82 1.61 -15.51 -15.07
N LEU A 83 2.13 -14.69 -16.00
CA LEU A 83 3.02 -13.59 -15.66
C LEU A 83 2.28 -12.45 -14.95
N ILE A 84 1.03 -12.17 -15.35
CA ILE A 84 0.14 -11.22 -14.65
C ILE A 84 -0.11 -11.69 -13.21
N ALA A 85 -0.46 -12.96 -13.01
CA ALA A 85 -0.74 -13.52 -11.70
C ALA A 85 0.51 -13.48 -10.80
N VAL A 86 1.67 -13.88 -11.30
CA VAL A 86 2.95 -13.82 -10.55
C VAL A 86 3.30 -12.38 -10.18
N SER A 87 3.16 -11.44 -11.13
CA SER A 87 3.42 -10.02 -10.88
C SER A 87 2.48 -9.44 -9.81
N ALA A 88 1.19 -9.77 -9.90
CA ALA A 88 0.19 -9.36 -8.92
C ALA A 88 0.48 -9.94 -7.54
N ILE A 89 0.82 -11.24 -7.44
CA ILE A 89 1.25 -11.87 -6.18
C ILE A 89 2.43 -11.11 -5.58
N LEU A 90 3.46 -10.81 -6.39
CA LEU A 90 4.65 -10.10 -5.92
C LEU A 90 4.31 -8.72 -5.36
N MET A 91 3.44 -7.97 -6.05
CA MET A 91 2.95 -6.66 -5.62
C MET A 91 2.17 -6.74 -4.30
N PHE A 92 1.22 -7.68 -4.19
CA PHE A 92 0.36 -7.82 -3.02
C PHE A 92 1.13 -8.32 -1.78
N VAL A 93 2.11 -9.21 -1.97
CA VAL A 93 3.02 -9.64 -0.89
C VAL A 93 3.82 -8.46 -0.36
N GLY A 94 4.42 -7.66 -1.24
CA GLY A 94 5.15 -6.46 -0.84
C GLY A 94 4.24 -5.42 -0.15
N GLN A 95 3.02 -5.25 -0.65
CA GLN A 95 2.03 -4.38 -0.01
C GLN A 95 1.63 -4.86 1.39
N ALA A 96 1.47 -6.18 1.60
CA ALA A 96 1.17 -6.76 2.91
C ALA A 96 2.23 -6.40 3.96
N PHE A 97 3.51 -6.52 3.57
CA PHE A 97 4.65 -6.17 4.43
C PHE A 97 4.65 -4.69 4.77
N ILE A 98 4.43 -3.82 3.77
CA ILE A 98 4.33 -2.37 3.99
C ILE A 98 3.17 -2.04 4.94
N GLN A 99 2.01 -2.69 4.79
CA GLN A 99 0.85 -2.46 5.64
C GLN A 99 1.13 -2.79 7.11
N LEU A 100 1.84 -3.88 7.41
CA LEU A 100 2.24 -4.23 8.77
C LEU A 100 3.31 -3.28 9.32
N LEU A 101 4.31 -2.92 8.53
CA LEU A 101 5.32 -1.93 8.93
C LEU A 101 4.70 -0.57 9.22
N MET A 102 3.66 -0.21 8.47
CA MET A 102 2.86 0.97 8.72
C MET A 102 2.23 0.93 10.12
N LEU A 103 1.56 -0.15 10.49
CA LEU A 103 1.02 -0.31 11.84
C LEU A 103 2.12 -0.19 12.92
N MET A 104 3.30 -0.76 12.68
CA MET A 104 4.43 -0.63 13.60
C MET A 104 4.91 0.81 13.74
N PHE A 105 5.04 1.55 12.64
CA PHE A 105 5.44 2.96 12.70
C PHE A 105 4.40 3.82 13.41
N LEU A 106 3.12 3.44 13.34
CA LEU A 106 2.06 4.12 14.10
C LEU A 106 2.21 3.86 15.60
N ALA A 107 2.48 2.62 16.00
CA ALA A 107 2.80 2.27 17.39
C ALA A 107 4.00 3.11 17.88
N ASP A 108 5.08 3.20 17.10
CA ASP A 108 6.27 3.98 17.48
C ASP A 108 5.96 5.45 17.79
N THR A 109 5.02 6.03 17.04
CA THR A 109 4.57 7.41 17.30
C THR A 109 3.73 7.53 18.57
N ILE A 110 3.01 6.48 18.97
CA ILE A 110 2.28 6.42 20.23
C ILE A 110 3.27 6.37 21.39
N GLU A 111 4.27 5.49 21.33
CA GLU A 111 5.31 5.43 22.36
C GLU A 111 6.11 6.74 22.45
N TYR A 112 6.45 7.34 21.30
CA TYR A 112 7.11 8.64 21.26
C TYR A 112 6.24 9.77 21.83
N GLY A 113 4.94 9.74 21.55
CA GLY A 113 3.97 10.66 22.15
C GLY A 113 3.93 10.53 23.67
N GLN A 114 3.87 9.29 24.19
CA GLN A 114 3.89 9.01 25.62
C GLN A 114 5.19 9.51 26.27
N TRP A 115 6.35 9.25 25.65
CA TRP A 115 7.65 9.68 26.17
C TRP A 115 7.79 11.21 26.28
N LYS A 116 7.29 11.94 25.27
CA LYS A 116 7.43 13.39 25.21
C LYS A 116 6.35 14.15 25.97
N LEU A 117 5.11 13.65 25.95
CA LEU A 117 3.94 14.35 26.49
C LEU A 117 3.48 13.78 27.84
N GLY A 118 3.99 12.64 28.26
CA GLY A 118 3.58 11.95 29.50
C GLY A 118 2.14 11.42 29.48
N ARG A 119 1.44 11.51 28.33
CA ARG A 119 0.08 11.00 28.12
C ARG A 119 0.07 10.05 26.94
N ARG A 120 -0.52 8.87 27.13
CA ARG A 120 -0.71 7.88 26.06
C ARG A 120 -2.01 8.18 25.34
N SER A 121 -1.93 8.64 24.09
CA SER A 121 -3.10 8.95 23.25
C SER A 121 -3.27 7.92 22.12
N GLU A 122 -3.31 6.65 22.51
CA GLU A 122 -3.37 5.51 21.59
C GLU A 122 -4.58 5.58 20.65
N SER A 123 -5.78 5.81 21.19
CA SER A 123 -7.01 5.87 20.39
C SER A 123 -7.02 7.01 19.38
N ILE A 124 -6.45 8.17 19.73
CA ILE A 124 -6.37 9.32 18.81
C ILE A 124 -5.45 8.99 17.65
N THR A 125 -4.24 8.50 17.94
CA THR A 125 -3.27 8.14 16.90
C THR A 125 -3.77 6.97 16.05
N PHE A 126 -4.42 5.98 16.66
CA PHE A 126 -4.98 4.84 15.92
C PHE A 126 -6.14 5.24 15.01
N SER A 127 -6.98 6.22 15.41
CA SER A 127 -8.08 6.74 14.59
C SER A 127 -7.63 7.39 13.27
N ILE A 128 -6.36 7.83 13.17
CA ILE A 128 -5.79 8.39 11.94
C ILE A 128 -5.74 7.34 10.84
N GLN A 129 -5.54 6.06 11.17
CA GLN A 129 -5.43 4.99 10.18
C GLN A 129 -6.71 4.83 9.33
N PRO A 130 -7.91 4.61 9.91
CA PRO A 130 -9.13 4.51 9.11
C PRO A 130 -9.47 5.81 8.38
N LEU A 131 -9.11 6.98 8.93
CA LEU A 131 -9.26 8.27 8.25
C LEU A 131 -8.40 8.30 6.97
N VAL A 132 -7.13 7.94 7.08
CA VAL A 132 -6.20 7.85 5.93
C VAL A 132 -6.70 6.84 4.91
N ASN A 133 -7.27 5.71 5.34
CA ASN A 133 -7.86 4.72 4.44
C ASN A 133 -9.05 5.29 3.66
N LYS A 134 -9.94 6.04 4.31
CA LYS A 134 -11.08 6.69 3.65
C LYS A 134 -10.63 7.76 2.66
N ILE A 135 -9.70 8.62 3.06
CA ILE A 135 -9.14 9.65 2.17
C ILE A 135 -8.40 9.01 0.99
N GLY A 136 -7.61 7.96 1.25
CA GLY A 136 -6.91 7.19 0.23
C GLY A 136 -7.86 6.59 -0.80
N GLY A 137 -8.94 5.96 -0.32
CA GLY A 137 -10.02 5.45 -1.15
C GLY A 137 -10.69 6.54 -1.99
N ALA A 138 -11.11 7.65 -1.38
CA ALA A 138 -11.78 8.74 -2.09
C ALA A 138 -10.89 9.36 -3.18
N LEU A 139 -9.62 9.65 -2.86
CA LEU A 139 -8.64 10.15 -3.83
C LEU A 139 -8.39 9.13 -4.95
N SER A 140 -8.28 7.84 -4.62
CA SER A 140 -8.08 6.81 -5.62
C SER A 140 -9.25 6.70 -6.60
N THR A 141 -10.49 6.75 -6.13
CA THR A 141 -11.69 6.76 -6.98
C THR A 141 -11.72 7.99 -7.88
N GLY A 142 -11.33 9.15 -7.36
CA GLY A 142 -11.19 10.37 -8.16
C GLY A 142 -10.14 10.23 -9.27
N LEU A 143 -8.94 9.74 -8.95
CA LEU A 143 -7.87 9.49 -9.92
C LEU A 143 -8.30 8.49 -11.00
N ILE A 144 -8.97 7.40 -10.60
CA ILE A 144 -9.49 6.38 -11.52
C ILE A 144 -10.53 7.01 -12.46
N SER A 145 -11.48 7.78 -11.92
CA SER A 145 -12.55 8.43 -12.70
C SER A 145 -12.00 9.41 -13.74
N VAL A 146 -11.04 10.25 -13.35
CA VAL A 146 -10.37 11.18 -14.27
C VAL A 146 -9.61 10.42 -15.35
N SER A 147 -8.90 9.35 -14.99
CA SER A 147 -8.13 8.55 -15.95
C SER A 147 -9.03 7.85 -16.97
N ILE A 148 -10.19 7.36 -16.54
CA ILE A 148 -11.22 6.77 -17.40
C ILE A 148 -11.82 7.81 -18.35
N MET A 149 -12.11 9.01 -17.83
CA MET A 149 -12.63 10.12 -18.64
C MET A 149 -11.63 10.52 -19.72
N LEU A 150 -10.34 10.64 -19.37
CA LEU A 150 -9.25 10.94 -20.30
C LEU A 150 -9.02 9.82 -21.32
N ALA A 151 -9.20 8.55 -20.92
CA ALA A 151 -9.13 7.41 -21.82
C ALA A 151 -10.30 7.34 -22.82
N GLY A 152 -11.32 8.20 -22.67
CA GLY A 152 -12.41 8.36 -23.63
C GLY A 152 -13.39 7.19 -23.65
N ILE A 153 -13.54 6.44 -22.54
CA ILE A 153 -14.54 5.37 -22.45
C ILE A 153 -15.92 5.99 -22.67
N LYS A 154 -16.53 5.77 -23.83
CA LYS A 154 -17.87 6.29 -24.16
C LYS A 154 -18.90 5.55 -23.28
N THR A 155 -19.27 6.16 -22.16
CA THR A 155 -20.30 5.70 -21.23
C THR A 155 -21.73 5.90 -21.78
N LYS A 156 -21.97 5.58 -23.04
CA LYS A 156 -23.33 5.55 -23.62
C LYS A 156 -23.47 4.38 -24.58
N GLY A 157 -24.08 3.31 -24.05
CA GLY A 157 -24.82 2.27 -24.78
C GLY A 157 -24.12 1.64 -25.97
N SER A 158 -23.49 0.48 -25.79
CA SER A 158 -23.47 -0.64 -26.74
C SER A 158 -22.45 -1.69 -26.28
N ASP A 159 -22.67 -2.88 -26.79
CA ASP A 159 -22.10 -4.17 -26.40
C ASP A 159 -20.57 -4.22 -26.29
N THR A 160 -20.12 -4.99 -25.30
CA THR A 160 -18.72 -5.35 -24.98
C THR A 160 -17.78 -4.17 -24.66
N ALA A 161 -17.50 -4.00 -23.37
CA ALA A 161 -16.59 -2.97 -22.81
C ALA A 161 -15.23 -2.87 -23.52
N ALA A 162 -14.69 -3.98 -24.04
CA ALA A 162 -13.41 -4.03 -24.75
C ALA A 162 -13.41 -3.39 -26.16
N ALA A 163 -14.60 -3.19 -26.77
CA ALA A 163 -14.79 -2.57 -28.09
C ALA A 163 -15.03 -1.04 -28.02
N ALA A 164 -15.32 -0.51 -26.83
CA ALA A 164 -15.63 0.91 -26.62
C ALA A 164 -14.40 1.82 -26.45
N ILE A 165 -13.18 1.27 -26.55
CA ILE A 165 -11.92 1.97 -26.27
C ILE A 165 -10.91 1.73 -27.40
N ASP A 166 -10.37 2.82 -27.95
CA ASP A 166 -9.28 2.82 -28.93
C ASP A 166 -7.93 2.37 -28.31
N ALA A 167 -6.96 1.94 -29.13
CA ALA A 167 -5.64 1.49 -28.66
C ALA A 167 -4.95 2.53 -27.74
N SER A 168 -5.15 3.82 -28.00
CA SER A 168 -4.68 4.92 -27.17
C SER A 168 -5.31 4.95 -25.77
N GLY A 169 -6.62 4.67 -25.66
CA GLY A 169 -7.32 4.61 -24.38
C GLY A 169 -6.92 3.40 -23.54
N LYS A 170 -6.67 2.25 -24.17
CA LYS A 170 -6.13 1.04 -23.50
C LYS A 170 -4.74 1.30 -22.91
N LEU A 171 -3.87 1.98 -23.67
CA LEU A 171 -2.55 2.39 -23.19
C LEU A 171 -2.65 3.40 -22.04
N THR A 172 -3.56 4.37 -22.13
CA THR A 172 -3.80 5.38 -21.09
C THR A 172 -4.21 4.72 -19.77
N ILE A 173 -5.10 3.73 -19.80
CA ILE A 173 -5.52 2.98 -18.61
C ILE A 173 -4.36 2.14 -18.05
N LYS A 174 -3.62 1.43 -18.91
CA LYS A 174 -2.44 0.64 -18.48
C LYS A 174 -1.39 1.53 -17.82
N LEU A 175 -1.10 2.70 -18.39
CA LEU A 175 -0.15 3.66 -17.84
C LEU A 175 -0.68 4.29 -16.54
N ALA A 176 -1.95 4.68 -16.47
CA ALA A 176 -2.54 5.25 -15.26
C ALA A 176 -2.54 4.24 -14.10
N MET A 177 -2.83 2.96 -14.39
CA MET A 177 -2.81 1.87 -13.42
C MET A 177 -1.40 1.58 -12.87
N LEU A 178 -0.35 1.78 -13.66
CA LEU A 178 1.02 1.45 -13.24
C LEU A 178 1.79 2.66 -12.73
N ALA A 179 1.78 3.77 -13.48
CA ALA A 179 2.59 4.94 -13.17
C ALA A 179 2.08 5.68 -11.93
N ILE A 180 0.76 5.88 -11.78
CA ILE A 180 0.21 6.67 -10.66
C ILE A 180 0.49 5.98 -9.31
N PRO A 181 0.15 4.69 -9.11
CA PRO A 181 0.48 4.01 -7.86
C PRO A 181 1.98 3.91 -7.59
N LEU A 182 2.78 3.62 -8.61
CA LEU A 182 4.23 3.49 -8.46
C LEU A 182 4.86 4.80 -7.97
N VAL A 183 4.51 5.93 -8.59
CA VAL A 183 5.02 7.26 -8.19
C VAL A 183 4.61 7.58 -6.76
N LEU A 184 3.36 7.32 -6.37
CA LEU A 184 2.88 7.57 -5.02
C LEU A 184 3.57 6.70 -3.97
N ILE A 185 3.79 5.41 -4.26
CA ILE A 185 4.46 4.47 -3.37
C ILE A 185 5.94 4.85 -3.20
N VAL A 186 6.63 5.16 -4.30
CA VAL A 186 8.04 5.60 -4.28
C VAL A 186 8.17 6.96 -3.57
N ALA A 187 7.29 7.92 -3.83
CA ALA A 187 7.27 9.20 -3.11
C ALA A 187 7.05 8.99 -1.61
N GLY A 188 6.14 8.08 -1.23
CA GLY A 188 5.92 7.70 0.17
C GLY A 188 7.18 7.12 0.82
N TYR A 189 7.92 6.27 0.10
CA TYR A 189 9.19 5.70 0.56
C TYR A 189 10.30 6.75 0.69
N VAL A 190 10.44 7.67 -0.27
CA VAL A 190 11.42 8.77 -0.20
C VAL A 190 11.15 9.69 0.99
N ILE A 191 9.89 9.99 1.28
CA ILE A 191 9.50 10.78 2.46
C ILE A 191 9.87 10.03 3.74
N TYR A 192 9.63 8.72 3.80
CA TYR A 192 10.05 7.90 4.93
C TYR A 192 11.56 8.01 5.16
N LEU A 193 12.39 7.80 4.12
CA LEU A 193 13.84 7.88 4.25
C LEU A 193 14.34 9.24 4.74
N ARG A 194 13.69 10.34 4.34
CA ARG A 194 14.14 11.71 4.68
C ARG A 194 13.61 12.21 6.03
N LYS A 195 12.43 11.78 6.46
CA LYS A 195 11.72 12.38 7.60
C LYS A 195 11.56 11.44 8.79
N TYR A 196 11.69 10.12 8.60
CA TYR A 196 11.55 9.17 9.69
C TYR A 196 12.84 9.15 10.53
N LYS A 197 12.77 9.70 11.75
CA LYS A 197 13.91 9.90 12.65
C LYS A 197 14.00 8.87 13.79
N ILE A 198 13.00 8.01 13.96
CA ILE A 198 12.97 7.02 15.04
C ILE A 198 13.89 5.86 14.62
N SER A 199 15.17 5.94 14.99
CA SER A 199 16.10 4.82 14.86
C SER A 199 15.78 3.74 15.89
N LYS A 200 16.24 2.51 15.65
CA LYS A 200 16.09 1.40 16.60
C LYS A 200 16.69 1.75 17.97
N GLU A 201 17.90 2.30 17.97
CA GLU A 201 18.57 2.75 19.20
C GLU A 201 17.78 3.85 19.93
N PHE A 202 17.22 4.81 19.20
CA PHE A 202 16.39 5.85 19.80
C PHE A 202 15.11 5.27 20.42
N TYR A 203 14.50 4.30 19.74
CA TYR A 203 13.31 3.60 20.23
C TYR A 203 13.61 2.78 21.49
N ASP A 204 14.71 2.03 21.51
CA ASP A 204 15.11 1.21 22.66
C ASP A 204 15.45 2.08 23.88
N ASN A 205 16.17 3.20 23.68
CA ASN A 205 16.45 4.18 24.74
C ASN A 205 15.17 4.81 25.30
N MET A 206 14.20 5.11 24.44
CA MET A 206 12.91 5.65 24.83
C MET A 206 12.10 4.67 25.68
N LEU A 207 12.08 3.38 25.31
CA LEU A 207 11.41 2.34 26.09
C LEU A 207 12.10 2.11 27.44
N ALA A 208 13.43 2.16 27.49
CA ALA A 208 14.18 2.05 28.75
C ALA A 208 13.87 3.21 29.70
N ASP A 209 13.82 4.45 29.20
CA ASP A 209 13.48 5.64 29.99
C ASP A 209 12.01 5.60 30.45
N LEU A 210 11.08 5.16 29.60
CA LEU A 210 9.67 4.97 30.00
C LEU A 210 9.54 3.96 31.14
N LYS A 211 10.17 2.79 31.04
CA LYS A 211 10.17 1.79 32.11
C LYS A 211 10.78 2.33 33.41
N PHE A 212 11.87 3.08 33.31
CA PHE A 212 12.50 3.72 34.46
C PHE A 212 11.54 4.69 35.17
N ARG A 213 10.81 5.51 34.40
CA ARG A 213 9.82 6.46 34.92
C ARG A 213 8.60 5.78 35.55
N GLU A 214 8.18 4.62 35.02
CA GLU A 214 7.08 3.82 35.60
C GLU A 214 7.50 3.10 36.90
N THR A 215 8.77 2.71 37.03
CA THR A 215 9.30 2.07 38.25
C THR A 215 9.59 3.04 39.41
N LYS A 216 9.67 4.35 39.15
CA LYS A 216 9.66 5.34 40.23
C LYS A 216 8.21 5.54 40.66
N PRO A 217 7.83 5.19 41.91
CA PRO A 217 6.54 5.62 42.44
C PRO A 217 6.45 7.14 42.27
N ALA A 218 5.28 7.65 41.90
CA ALA A 218 5.04 9.07 41.79
C ALA A 218 5.41 9.75 43.12
N ALA A 219 6.62 10.28 43.21
CA ALA A 219 7.02 11.22 44.23
C ALA A 219 6.37 12.54 43.81
N ASP A 220 5.22 12.80 44.41
CA ASP A 220 4.49 14.06 44.52
C ASP A 220 4.04 14.73 43.20
N ARG A 221 2.74 14.61 42.94
CA ARG A 221 1.93 15.66 42.31
C ARG A 221 0.64 15.84 43.09
#